data_AF-A0AAD4DUR9-F1
#
_entry.id   AF-A0AAD4DUR9-F1
#
_cell.length_a   1.000
_cell.length_b   1.000
_cell.length_c   1.000
_cell.angle_alpha   90.00
_cell.angle_beta   90.00
_cell.angle_gamma   90.00
#
_symmetry.space_group_name_H-M   'P 1'
#
loop_
_entity.id
_entity.type
_entity.pdbx_description
1 polymer ?
#
loop_
_entity_poly.entity_id
_entity_poly.type
_entity_poly.pdbx_seq_one_letter_code
_entity_poly.pdbx_strand_id
1 'polypeptide(L)'
;MNLFAIPSPSSLWTTLHPIPHNNLTIFEEVINKTTYASIPNLLNWETAHEPNGNSDPLDAAQSTCDLIYKLDGYHPVSTVLNCQDYNFSPYINGADIVLYYANLIGINTTFSPMWHTVCTLDFGHCGCDNCKGTLYDVRARVQTFKDRLNILGFDRTKSVWTMPQAFGSGAYRNTAPTGQHWAALGFTSFNHGALGRLCDVPDMNKTDLRRQRGRNQLVHEQEAVLVGKIGKVAHRP
;
A
#
# COMPACT_ATOMS: atom_id res chain seq x y z
N MET A 1 7.36 8.44 -20.52
CA MET A 1 8.72 8.77 -20.02
C MET A 1 8.85 8.01 -18.71
N ASN A 2 9.40 6.80 -18.78
CA ASN A 2 9.32 5.82 -17.67
C ASN A 2 10.44 6.10 -16.68
N LEU A 3 10.11 6.65 -15.51
CA LEU A 3 11.03 6.70 -14.38
C LEU A 3 11.01 5.34 -13.69
N PHE A 4 12.02 4.52 -13.96
CA PHE A 4 12.32 3.34 -13.16
C PHE A 4 13.18 3.77 -11.96
N ALA A 5 12.63 3.73 -10.75
CA ALA A 5 13.42 3.88 -9.54
C ALA A 5 13.96 2.50 -9.13
N ILE A 6 15.27 2.31 -9.31
CA ILE A 6 16.02 1.17 -8.74
C ILE A 6 16.48 1.63 -7.34
N PRO A 7 16.00 1.05 -6.23
CA PRO A 7 16.45 1.46 -4.90
C PRO A 7 17.90 0.98 -4.67
N SER A 8 18.69 1.82 -3.99
CA SER A 8 20.07 1.47 -3.62
C SER A 8 20.11 0.34 -2.56
N PRO A 9 21.22 -0.41 -2.43
CA PRO A 9 21.34 -1.60 -1.57
C PRO A 9 21.29 -1.35 -0.04
N SER A 10 20.88 -0.17 0.41
CA SER A 10 21.05 0.28 1.81
C SER A 10 19.78 0.37 2.65
N SER A 11 18.61 -0.06 2.12
CA SER A 11 17.38 -0.23 2.88
C SER A 11 17.15 -1.70 3.20
N LEU A 12 16.98 -2.04 4.48
CA LEU A 12 16.87 -3.42 4.97
C LEU A 12 15.59 -4.16 4.52
N TRP A 13 14.64 -3.45 3.89
CA TRP A 13 13.38 -3.99 3.37
C TRP A 13 13.02 -3.23 2.08
N THR A 14 12.88 -3.94 0.97
CA THR A 14 12.56 -3.34 -0.34
C THR A 14 11.27 -3.94 -0.87
N THR A 15 10.21 -3.14 -0.98
CA THR A 15 9.07 -3.43 -1.85
C THR A 15 9.44 -2.95 -3.26
N LEU A 16 9.30 -3.81 -4.28
CA LEU A 16 9.51 -3.39 -5.66
C LEU A 16 8.22 -2.71 -6.18
N HIS A 17 8.31 -1.41 -6.46
CA HIS A 17 7.25 -0.61 -7.12
C HIS A 17 6.94 -1.16 -8.53
N PRO A 18 5.71 -0.95 -9.05
CA PRO A 18 5.11 -1.87 -10.00
C PRO A 18 5.89 -1.94 -11.32
N ILE A 19 6.26 -3.17 -11.65
CA ILE A 19 6.57 -3.60 -13.01
C ILE A 19 5.25 -3.54 -13.79
N PRO A 20 5.23 -3.16 -15.08
CA PRO A 20 4.00 -3.17 -15.88
C PRO A 20 3.37 -4.58 -15.87
N HIS A 21 2.32 -4.77 -15.06
CA HIS A 21 1.57 -6.03 -14.95
C HIS A 21 0.82 -6.37 -16.26
N ASN A 22 0.69 -5.39 -17.15
CA ASN A 22 0.12 -5.56 -18.49
C ASN A 22 1.07 -6.28 -19.47
N ASN A 23 2.29 -6.63 -19.06
CA ASN A 23 3.22 -7.43 -19.85
C ASN A 23 3.90 -8.50 -18.99
N LEU A 24 3.29 -9.69 -18.94
CA LEU A 24 3.77 -10.81 -18.13
C LEU A 24 5.19 -11.25 -18.48
N THR A 25 5.67 -11.03 -19.70
CA THR A 25 7.04 -11.36 -20.09
C THR A 25 8.07 -10.50 -19.36
N ILE A 26 7.80 -9.18 -19.22
CA ILE A 26 8.67 -8.28 -18.45
C ILE A 26 8.63 -8.66 -16.97
N PHE A 27 7.46 -9.03 -16.46
CA PHE A 27 7.29 -9.47 -15.08
C PHE A 27 8.08 -10.74 -14.78
N GLU A 28 7.98 -11.73 -15.68
CA GLU A 28 8.75 -12.96 -15.63
C GLU A 28 10.26 -12.69 -15.66
N GLU A 29 10.75 -11.80 -16.53
CA GLU A 29 12.17 -11.41 -16.54
C GLU A 29 12.64 -10.77 -15.23
N VAL A 30 11.79 -9.98 -14.56
CA VAL A 30 12.16 -9.32 -13.29
C VAL A 30 12.15 -10.31 -12.12
N ILE A 31 11.20 -11.23 -12.07
CA ILE A 31 11.20 -12.29 -11.04
C ILE A 31 12.36 -13.25 -11.28
N ASN A 32 12.56 -13.69 -12.54
CA ASN A 32 13.61 -14.63 -12.93
C ASN A 32 15.00 -14.01 -12.93
N LYS A 33 15.11 -12.67 -12.92
CA LYS A 33 16.35 -12.00 -12.51
C LYS A 33 16.68 -12.52 -11.12
N THR A 34 17.64 -13.43 -11.11
CA THR A 34 17.93 -14.48 -10.12
C THR A 34 18.27 -13.93 -8.73
N THR A 35 18.24 -12.62 -8.59
CA THR A 35 18.43 -11.88 -7.35
C THR A 35 17.15 -11.74 -6.55
N TYR A 36 15.96 -11.47 -7.10
CA TYR A 36 14.86 -11.01 -6.23
C TYR A 36 14.11 -12.12 -5.52
N ALA A 37 13.67 -13.15 -6.24
CA ALA A 37 12.97 -14.29 -5.62
C ALA A 37 13.87 -15.07 -4.63
N SER A 38 15.20 -14.96 -4.77
CA SER A 38 16.16 -15.60 -3.88
C SER A 38 16.55 -14.77 -2.65
N ILE A 39 16.12 -13.49 -2.57
CA ILE A 39 16.40 -12.62 -1.43
C ILE A 39 15.46 -13.00 -0.28
N PRO A 40 15.97 -13.53 0.85
CA PRO A 40 15.13 -14.00 1.95
C PRO A 40 14.48 -12.87 2.77
N ASN A 41 14.95 -11.63 2.60
CA ASN A 41 14.38 -10.44 3.24
C ASN A 41 13.53 -9.59 2.27
N LEU A 42 13.08 -10.18 1.16
CA LEU A 42 12.01 -9.58 0.36
C LEU A 42 10.72 -9.69 1.18
N LEU A 43 10.05 -8.56 1.42
CA LEU A 43 8.86 -8.56 2.28
C LEU A 43 7.63 -9.09 1.53
N ASN A 44 7.41 -8.59 0.32
CA ASN A 44 6.24 -8.88 -0.51
C ASN A 44 6.48 -8.44 -1.96
N TRP A 45 5.67 -8.99 -2.87
CA TRP A 45 5.52 -8.50 -4.23
C TRP A 45 4.29 -7.60 -4.35
N GLU A 46 4.41 -6.42 -4.96
CA GLU A 46 3.26 -5.58 -5.32
C GLU A 46 2.86 -5.85 -6.78
N THR A 47 1.63 -6.35 -7.00
CA THR A 47 1.14 -6.66 -8.36
C THR A 47 0.83 -5.41 -9.16
N ALA A 48 0.15 -4.45 -8.53
CA ALA A 48 -0.21 -3.19 -9.15
C ALA A 48 -0.41 -2.10 -8.09
N HIS A 49 -0.08 -0.89 -8.51
CA HIS A 49 -0.31 0.32 -7.75
C HIS A 49 -1.59 1.00 -8.26
N GLU A 50 -2.61 1.04 -7.42
CA GLU A 50 -3.91 1.66 -7.72
C GLU A 50 -4.62 1.11 -8.97
N PRO A 51 -4.70 -0.23 -9.20
CA PRO A 51 -5.27 -0.77 -10.43
C PRO A 51 -6.76 -0.42 -10.59
N ASN A 52 -7.45 -0.25 -9.47
CA ASN A 52 -8.84 0.19 -9.45
C ASN A 52 -9.03 1.69 -9.69
N GLY A 53 -8.00 2.51 -9.52
CA GLY A 53 -7.99 3.91 -9.94
C GLY A 53 -7.65 4.07 -11.42
N ASN A 54 -6.72 3.25 -11.91
CA ASN A 54 -6.26 3.27 -13.32
C ASN A 54 -7.18 2.50 -14.28
N SER A 55 -8.16 1.75 -13.74
CA SER A 55 -9.02 0.85 -14.52
C SER A 55 -8.22 -0.21 -15.28
N ASP A 56 -7.21 -0.78 -14.62
CA ASP A 56 -6.42 -1.88 -15.16
C ASP A 56 -7.30 -3.11 -15.43
N PRO A 57 -6.91 -4.02 -16.35
CA PRO A 57 -7.68 -5.23 -16.63
C PRO A 57 -8.01 -6.03 -15.37
N LEU A 58 -9.25 -6.49 -15.24
CA LEU A 58 -9.77 -7.14 -14.02
C LEU A 58 -9.10 -8.48 -13.71
N ASP A 59 -8.51 -9.12 -14.72
CA ASP A 59 -7.78 -10.39 -14.63
C ASP A 59 -6.26 -10.22 -14.42
N ALA A 60 -5.74 -8.99 -14.55
CA ALA A 60 -4.31 -8.72 -14.43
C ALA A 60 -3.78 -9.08 -13.04
N ALA A 61 -4.49 -8.69 -11.97
CA ALA A 61 -4.08 -8.97 -10.60
C ALA A 61 -3.93 -10.48 -10.35
N GLN A 62 -4.90 -11.28 -10.78
CA GLN A 62 -4.84 -12.74 -10.63
C GLN A 62 -3.72 -13.35 -11.48
N SER A 63 -3.61 -12.95 -12.75
CA SER A 63 -2.60 -13.49 -13.66
C SER A 63 -1.18 -13.21 -13.19
N THR A 64 -0.92 -12.01 -12.65
CA THR A 64 0.38 -11.65 -12.07
C THR A 64 0.64 -12.44 -10.79
N CYS A 65 -0.37 -12.60 -9.92
CA CYS A 65 -0.24 -13.40 -8.69
C CYS A 65 0.10 -14.86 -8.99
N ASP A 66 -0.58 -15.49 -9.95
CA ASP A 66 -0.33 -16.87 -10.38
C ASP A 66 1.10 -17.04 -10.92
N LEU A 67 1.60 -16.04 -11.68
CA LEU A 67 2.97 -16.02 -12.17
C LEU A 67 3.99 -15.89 -11.04
N ILE A 68 3.76 -15.01 -10.05
CA ILE A 68 4.62 -14.88 -8.88
C ILE A 68 4.70 -16.21 -8.13
N TYR A 69 3.56 -16.84 -7.85
CA TYR A 69 3.53 -18.11 -7.15
C TYR A 69 4.20 -19.24 -7.94
N LYS A 70 4.14 -19.21 -9.27
CA LYS A 70 4.85 -20.16 -10.12
C LYS A 70 6.38 -20.01 -10.06
N LEU A 71 6.89 -18.78 -9.91
CA LEU A 71 8.32 -18.48 -10.02
C LEU A 71 9.02 -18.34 -8.66
N ASP A 72 8.36 -17.72 -7.68
CA ASP A 72 8.86 -17.48 -6.33
C ASP A 72 8.29 -18.51 -5.34
N GLY A 73 6.95 -18.60 -5.29
CA GLY A 73 6.24 -19.58 -4.45
C GLY A 73 6.36 -19.37 -2.93
N TYR A 74 7.09 -18.35 -2.47
CA TYR A 74 7.39 -18.13 -1.06
C TYR A 74 6.93 -16.77 -0.55
N HIS A 75 7.24 -15.67 -1.26
CA HIS A 75 6.91 -14.33 -0.78
C HIS A 75 5.43 -13.97 -1.02
N PRO A 76 4.77 -13.27 -0.08
CA PRO A 76 3.37 -12.89 -0.21
C PRO A 76 3.18 -11.83 -1.30
N VAL A 77 1.97 -11.83 -1.86
CA VAL A 77 1.58 -10.90 -2.92
C VAL A 77 0.62 -9.85 -2.37
N SER A 78 0.78 -8.60 -2.78
CA SER A 78 -0.04 -7.49 -2.34
C SER A 78 -0.56 -6.65 -3.49
N THR A 79 -1.71 -6.01 -3.29
CA THR A 79 -2.27 -5.02 -4.21
C THR A 79 -2.63 -3.75 -3.46
N VAL A 80 -2.43 -2.60 -4.11
CA VAL A 80 -2.72 -1.28 -3.53
C VAL A 80 -3.98 -0.74 -4.16
N LEU A 81 -5.06 -0.61 -3.38
CA LEU A 81 -6.33 -0.06 -3.86
C LEU A 81 -6.50 1.41 -3.47
N ASN A 82 -6.80 2.26 -4.44
CA ASN A 82 -7.17 3.66 -4.22
C ASN A 82 -8.68 3.79 -3.97
N CYS A 83 -9.50 3.17 -4.83
CA CYS A 83 -10.95 3.22 -4.72
C CYS A 83 -11.49 2.35 -3.57
N GLN A 84 -12.63 2.73 -3.00
CA GLN A 84 -13.22 2.02 -1.86
C GLN A 84 -13.85 0.68 -2.28
N ASP A 85 -14.49 0.66 -3.43
CA ASP A 85 -15.34 -0.44 -3.85
C ASP A 85 -15.40 -0.71 -5.34
N TYR A 86 -14.93 0.22 -6.19
CA TYR A 86 -14.84 0.03 -7.62
C TYR A 86 -14.09 -1.26 -7.96
N ASN A 87 -14.84 -2.25 -8.47
CA ASN A 87 -14.35 -3.58 -8.82
C ASN A 87 -13.49 -4.24 -7.73
N PHE A 88 -13.87 -4.06 -6.45
CA PHE A 88 -13.08 -4.57 -5.31
C PHE A 88 -12.74 -6.07 -5.43
N SER A 89 -13.75 -6.92 -5.69
CA SER A 89 -13.57 -8.37 -5.71
C SER A 89 -12.56 -8.86 -6.77
N PRO A 90 -12.64 -8.48 -8.05
CA PRO A 90 -11.66 -8.94 -9.03
C PRO A 90 -10.24 -8.46 -8.71
N TYR A 91 -10.06 -7.22 -8.24
CA TYR A 91 -8.72 -6.70 -7.95
C TYR A 91 -8.05 -7.32 -6.72
N ILE A 92 -8.80 -7.89 -5.77
CA ILE A 92 -8.25 -8.53 -4.56
C ILE A 92 -8.07 -10.05 -4.68
N ASN A 93 -8.56 -10.67 -5.76
CA ASN A 93 -8.42 -12.11 -5.95
C ASN A 93 -6.93 -12.51 -5.96
N GLY A 94 -6.10 -11.79 -6.72
CA GLY A 94 -4.65 -12.00 -6.84
C GLY A 94 -3.79 -11.29 -5.79
N ALA A 95 -4.21 -11.24 -4.53
CA ALA A 95 -3.43 -10.64 -3.44
C ALA A 95 -3.68 -11.30 -2.08
N ASP A 96 -2.62 -11.56 -1.31
CA ASP A 96 -2.67 -11.99 0.09
C ASP A 96 -2.79 -10.79 1.05
N ILE A 97 -2.28 -9.64 0.62
CA ILE A 97 -2.29 -8.39 1.37
C ILE A 97 -3.01 -7.33 0.54
N VAL A 98 -4.13 -6.82 1.07
CA VAL A 98 -4.86 -5.70 0.47
C VAL A 98 -4.43 -4.42 1.17
N LEU A 99 -3.68 -3.59 0.46
CA LEU A 99 -3.33 -2.26 0.92
C LEU A 99 -4.41 -1.28 0.47
N TYR A 100 -4.80 -0.37 1.35
CA TYR A 100 -5.53 0.82 0.92
C TYR A 100 -4.60 2.01 0.85
N TYR A 101 -4.75 2.75 -0.25
CA TYR A 101 -4.11 4.02 -0.49
C TYR A 101 -5.14 5.11 -0.29
N ALA A 102 -5.27 5.58 0.96
CA ALA A 102 -6.21 6.65 1.29
C ALA A 102 -5.47 7.94 1.61
N ASN A 103 -5.90 8.98 0.90
CA ASN A 103 -5.18 10.21 0.69
C ASN A 103 -5.90 11.37 1.34
N LEU A 104 -5.87 11.35 2.68
CA LEU A 104 -6.90 11.98 3.49
C LEU A 104 -6.57 13.40 3.93
N ILE A 105 -5.28 13.72 4.04
CA ILE A 105 -4.84 15.01 4.58
C ILE A 105 -4.70 16.03 3.47
N GLY A 106 -5.40 17.15 3.60
CA GLY A 106 -5.31 18.27 2.64
C GLY A 106 -6.05 18.05 1.33
N ILE A 107 -6.91 17.03 1.26
CA ILE A 107 -7.81 16.75 0.14
C ILE A 107 -9.00 17.71 0.17
N ASN A 108 -9.45 18.16 -1.00
CA ASN A 108 -10.75 18.77 -1.15
C ASN A 108 -11.71 17.73 -1.75
N THR A 109 -12.72 17.33 -0.98
CA THR A 109 -13.66 16.27 -1.38
C THR A 109 -14.83 16.78 -2.21
N THR A 110 -14.87 18.09 -2.49
CA THR A 110 -15.96 18.75 -3.25
C THR A 110 -15.48 19.32 -4.58
N PHE A 111 -14.17 19.49 -4.75
CA PHE A 111 -13.58 20.02 -5.97
C PHE A 111 -12.19 19.42 -6.21
N SER A 112 -11.95 18.96 -7.43
CA SER A 112 -10.68 18.40 -7.85
C SER A 112 -9.77 19.49 -8.41
N PRO A 113 -8.66 19.84 -7.73
CA PRO A 113 -7.71 20.81 -8.27
C PRO A 113 -6.93 20.26 -9.48
N MET A 114 -6.83 18.93 -9.63
CA MET A 114 -6.17 18.28 -10.76
C MET A 114 -7.00 18.38 -12.05
N TRP A 115 -8.31 18.14 -11.94
CA TRP A 115 -9.21 18.09 -13.10
C TRP A 115 -10.03 19.37 -13.30
N HIS A 116 -9.97 20.30 -12.34
CA HIS A 116 -10.78 21.51 -12.29
C HIS A 116 -12.29 21.24 -12.39
N THR A 117 -12.75 20.18 -11.73
CA THR A 117 -14.15 19.75 -11.71
C THR A 117 -14.70 19.68 -10.29
N VAL A 118 -16.00 19.93 -10.13
CA VAL A 118 -16.71 19.59 -8.90
C VAL A 118 -16.76 18.06 -8.75
N CYS A 119 -16.66 17.58 -7.52
CA CYS A 119 -16.83 16.18 -7.20
C CYS A 119 -18.19 15.96 -6.55
N THR A 120 -19.01 15.16 -7.22
CA THR A 120 -20.30 14.66 -6.73
C THR A 120 -20.25 13.14 -6.67
N LEU A 121 -21.37 12.50 -6.34
CA LEU A 121 -21.47 11.05 -6.39
C LEU A 121 -21.28 10.50 -7.83
N ASP A 122 -21.74 11.26 -8.82
CA ASP A 122 -21.83 10.79 -10.21
C ASP A 122 -20.79 11.44 -11.14
N PHE A 123 -20.05 12.44 -10.66
CA PHE A 123 -19.16 13.24 -11.50
C PHE A 123 -17.91 13.74 -10.77
N GLY A 124 -16.77 13.75 -11.46
CA GLY A 124 -15.50 14.27 -10.96
C GLY A 124 -14.68 13.24 -10.18
N HIS A 125 -13.37 13.49 -10.06
CA HIS A 125 -12.45 12.64 -9.32
C HIS A 125 -11.61 13.47 -8.35
N CYS A 126 -11.87 13.31 -7.05
CA CYS A 126 -11.19 14.05 -5.99
C CYS A 126 -10.02 13.29 -5.35
N GLY A 127 -9.62 12.15 -5.89
CA GLY A 127 -8.49 11.36 -5.38
C GLY A 127 -8.80 10.47 -4.17
N CYS A 128 -10.04 10.42 -3.69
CA CYS A 128 -10.52 9.40 -2.76
C CYS A 128 -12.05 9.26 -2.82
N ASP A 129 -12.54 8.03 -2.95
CA ASP A 129 -13.97 7.72 -2.89
C ASP A 129 -14.53 7.82 -1.47
N ASN A 130 -15.69 8.47 -1.34
CA ASN A 130 -16.46 8.61 -0.09
C ASN A 130 -15.71 9.26 1.09
N CYS A 131 -14.53 9.84 0.85
CA CYS A 131 -13.74 10.52 1.86
C CYS A 131 -14.38 11.83 2.32
N LYS A 132 -14.07 12.23 3.56
CA LYS A 132 -14.39 13.54 4.16
C LYS A 132 -13.14 14.40 4.45
N GLY A 133 -11.95 13.85 4.22
CA GLY A 133 -10.67 14.52 4.48
C GLY A 133 -10.27 14.49 5.95
N THR A 134 -10.65 13.45 6.68
CA THR A 134 -10.42 13.33 8.14
C THR A 134 -9.78 12.00 8.51
N LEU A 135 -9.27 11.87 9.74
CA LEU A 135 -8.77 10.59 10.26
C LEU A 135 -9.86 9.51 10.33
N TYR A 136 -11.14 9.90 10.35
CA TYR A 136 -12.24 8.94 10.31
C TYR A 136 -12.24 8.11 9.01
N ASP A 137 -11.76 8.69 7.91
CA ASP A 137 -11.71 7.99 6.63
C ASP A 137 -10.69 6.83 6.68
N VAL A 138 -9.63 6.93 7.49
CA VAL A 138 -8.67 5.84 7.74
C VAL A 138 -9.41 4.66 8.35
N ARG A 139 -10.12 4.92 9.46
CA ARG A 139 -10.92 3.92 10.17
C ARG A 139 -11.93 3.27 9.23
N ALA A 140 -12.71 4.10 8.53
CA ALA A 140 -13.76 3.65 7.63
C ALA A 140 -13.20 2.76 6.52
N ARG A 141 -12.03 3.12 5.96
CA ARG A 141 -11.41 2.36 4.89
C ARG A 141 -10.91 0.99 5.37
N VAL A 142 -10.20 0.93 6.50
CA VAL A 142 -9.76 -0.35 7.09
C VAL A 142 -10.95 -1.26 7.34
N GLN A 143 -11.99 -0.72 7.99
CA GLN A 143 -13.17 -1.53 8.33
C GLN A 143 -13.90 -2.02 7.09
N THR A 144 -14.11 -1.14 6.11
CA THR A 144 -14.79 -1.50 4.85
C THR A 144 -14.07 -2.62 4.12
N PHE A 145 -12.73 -2.58 4.05
CA PHE A 145 -11.96 -3.63 3.39
C PHE A 145 -12.06 -4.96 4.15
N LYS A 146 -11.96 -4.93 5.48
CA LYS A 146 -12.13 -6.13 6.31
C LYS A 146 -13.53 -6.72 6.18
N ASP A 147 -14.57 -5.90 6.19
CA ASP A 147 -15.95 -6.35 6.04
C ASP A 147 -16.18 -6.98 4.66
N ARG A 148 -15.63 -6.37 3.60
CA ARG A 148 -15.70 -6.92 2.24
C ARG A 148 -14.95 -8.24 2.12
N LEU A 149 -13.75 -8.33 2.68
CA LEU A 149 -12.99 -9.58 2.71
C LEU A 149 -13.77 -10.68 3.46
N ASN A 150 -14.41 -10.35 4.58
CA ASN A 150 -15.26 -11.29 5.30
C ASN A 150 -16.47 -11.76 4.48
N ILE A 151 -17.18 -10.84 3.83
CA ILE A 151 -18.31 -11.18 2.95
C ILE A 151 -17.87 -12.11 1.81
N LEU A 152 -16.66 -11.93 1.29
CA LEU A 152 -16.09 -12.75 0.22
C LEU A 152 -15.47 -14.07 0.72
N GLY A 153 -15.46 -14.33 2.04
CA GLY A 153 -14.85 -15.54 2.63
C GLY A 153 -13.32 -15.49 2.71
N PHE A 154 -12.72 -14.30 2.65
CA PHE A 154 -11.28 -14.07 2.71
C PHE A 154 -10.78 -13.53 4.05
N ASP A 155 -11.62 -13.45 5.09
CA ASP A 155 -11.28 -12.93 6.42
C ASP A 155 -10.09 -13.65 7.08
N ARG A 156 -9.83 -14.89 6.69
CA ARG A 156 -8.73 -15.72 7.23
C ARG A 156 -7.54 -15.89 6.31
N THR A 157 -7.68 -15.53 5.04
CA THR A 157 -6.67 -15.79 4.00
C THR A 157 -6.03 -14.51 3.47
N LYS A 158 -6.68 -13.36 3.66
CA LYS A 158 -6.16 -12.07 3.23
C LYS A 158 -6.09 -11.09 4.40
N SER A 159 -5.06 -10.25 4.41
CA SER A 159 -4.88 -9.22 5.44
C SER A 159 -5.04 -7.82 4.87
N VAL A 160 -5.47 -6.88 5.71
CA VAL A 160 -5.53 -5.46 5.33
C VAL A 160 -4.33 -4.73 5.90
N TRP A 161 -3.60 -4.03 5.05
CA TRP A 161 -2.48 -3.17 5.42
C TRP A 161 -2.79 -1.73 5.01
N THR A 162 -2.06 -0.78 5.60
CA THR A 162 -2.22 0.64 5.30
C THR A 162 -1.06 1.15 4.45
N MET A 163 -1.33 1.99 3.45
CA MET A 163 -0.29 2.70 2.72
C MET A 163 -0.55 4.21 2.73
N PRO A 164 -0.28 4.90 3.87
CA PRO A 164 -0.49 6.33 3.97
C PRO A 164 0.57 7.08 3.17
N GLN A 165 0.11 7.87 2.20
CA GLN A 165 0.96 8.72 1.40
C GLN A 165 1.56 9.87 2.22
N ALA A 166 2.85 10.13 2.03
CA ALA A 166 3.61 11.18 2.73
C ALA A 166 3.85 12.45 1.90
N PHE A 167 3.34 12.53 0.66
CA PHE A 167 3.48 13.70 -0.22
C PHE A 167 2.16 14.36 -0.57
N GLY A 168 2.26 15.59 -1.09
CA GLY A 168 1.13 16.44 -1.48
C GLY A 168 1.57 17.59 -2.40
N SER A 169 0.72 18.62 -2.52
CA SER A 169 0.97 19.85 -3.30
C SER A 169 1.23 19.64 -4.79
N GLY A 170 0.26 19.11 -5.54
CA GLY A 170 0.38 19.09 -7.01
C GLY A 170 -0.73 18.41 -7.80
N ALA A 171 -1.38 17.38 -7.24
CA ALA A 171 -2.50 16.68 -7.88
C ALA A 171 -3.81 16.96 -7.16
N TYR A 172 -4.27 16.04 -6.30
CA TYR A 172 -5.54 16.13 -5.57
C TYR A 172 -5.48 16.87 -4.24
N ARG A 173 -4.27 17.32 -3.83
CA ARG A 173 -4.00 17.84 -2.48
C ARG A 173 -3.23 19.14 -2.54
N ASN A 174 -3.62 20.04 -1.65
CA ASN A 174 -3.00 21.36 -1.53
C ASN A 174 -1.84 21.37 -0.51
N THR A 175 -1.72 20.33 0.33
CA THR A 175 -0.70 20.25 1.38
C THR A 175 -0.18 18.82 1.54
N ALA A 176 1.08 18.70 1.99
CA ALA A 176 1.65 17.44 2.44
C ALA A 176 1.33 17.23 3.94
N PRO A 177 1.18 15.97 4.41
CA PRO A 177 0.96 15.70 5.82
C PRO A 177 2.18 16.09 6.67
N THR A 178 1.93 16.60 7.88
CA THR A 178 2.99 16.77 8.89
C THR A 178 3.40 15.39 9.43
N GLY A 179 4.53 15.31 10.14
CA GLY A 179 4.92 14.07 10.82
C GLY A 179 3.85 13.56 11.81
N GLN A 180 3.16 14.48 12.50
CA GLN A 180 2.05 14.14 13.38
C GLN A 180 0.84 13.59 12.64
N HIS A 181 0.47 14.20 11.51
CA HIS A 181 -0.60 13.67 10.65
C HIS A 181 -0.24 12.27 10.15
N TRP A 182 1.00 12.08 9.69
CA TRP A 182 1.45 10.81 9.14
C TRP A 182 1.55 9.70 10.20
N ALA A 183 1.90 10.04 11.44
CA ALA A 183 1.82 9.14 12.58
C ALA A 183 0.36 8.79 12.94
N ALA A 184 -0.52 9.80 13.00
CA ALA A 184 -1.93 9.62 13.32
C ALA A 184 -2.65 8.73 12.31
N LEU A 185 -2.33 8.86 11.01
CA LEU A 185 -2.82 7.95 9.97
C LEU A 185 -2.46 6.50 10.31
N GLY A 186 -1.18 6.20 10.54
CA GLY A 186 -0.71 4.85 10.85
C GLY A 186 -1.31 4.27 12.14
N PHE A 187 -1.29 5.02 13.24
CA PHE A 187 -1.86 4.57 14.52
C PHE A 187 -3.36 4.30 14.43
N THR A 188 -4.10 5.16 13.70
CA THR A 188 -5.52 4.94 13.46
C THR A 188 -5.74 3.64 12.68
N SER A 189 -4.94 3.38 11.65
CA SER A 189 -5.02 2.13 10.88
C SER A 189 -4.84 0.89 11.76
N PHE A 190 -3.79 0.88 12.59
CA PHE A 190 -3.49 -0.24 13.47
C PHE A 190 -4.58 -0.45 14.54
N ASN A 191 -5.08 0.63 15.13
CA ASN A 191 -6.17 0.55 16.12
C ASN A 191 -7.48 0.00 15.53
N HIS A 192 -7.64 0.01 14.20
CA HIS A 192 -8.79 -0.56 13.50
C HIS A 192 -8.47 -1.91 12.81
N GLY A 193 -7.29 -2.46 13.10
CA GLY A 193 -6.92 -3.83 12.76
C GLY A 193 -6.34 -4.00 11.36
N ALA A 194 -5.68 -2.97 10.82
CA ALA A 194 -4.65 -3.17 9.82
C ALA A 194 -3.45 -3.92 10.46
N LEU A 195 -2.82 -4.84 9.72
CA LEU A 195 -1.73 -5.69 10.25
C LEU A 195 -0.33 -5.21 9.90
N GLY A 196 -0.22 -4.33 8.91
CA GLY A 196 1.05 -3.77 8.47
C GLY A 196 0.88 -2.42 7.80
N ARG A 197 2.01 -1.76 7.56
CA ARG A 197 2.10 -0.47 6.87
C ARG A 197 3.21 -0.51 5.85
N LEU A 198 2.89 -0.13 4.61
CA LEU A 198 3.88 0.31 3.63
C LEU A 198 3.87 1.84 3.55
N CYS A 199 4.99 2.43 3.19
CA CYS A 199 5.16 3.88 3.21
C CYS A 199 5.39 4.38 1.79
N ASP A 200 4.42 5.12 1.26
CA ASP A 200 4.60 5.82 -0.01
C ASP A 200 5.14 7.23 0.26
N VAL A 201 6.47 7.31 0.23
CA VAL A 201 7.25 8.53 0.43
C VAL A 201 7.89 8.89 -0.92
N PRO A 202 7.86 10.16 -1.35
CA PRO A 202 8.76 10.56 -2.43
C PRO A 202 10.19 10.38 -1.91
N ASP A 203 11.16 10.08 -2.77
CA ASP A 203 12.58 9.96 -2.40
C ASP A 203 12.97 11.00 -1.35
N MET A 204 12.95 10.60 -0.07
CA MET A 204 13.27 11.52 0.99
C MET A 204 14.77 11.66 0.94
N ASN A 205 15.24 12.82 0.47
CA ASN A 205 16.64 13.17 0.58
C ASN A 205 17.07 12.90 2.04
N LYS A 206 18.17 12.15 2.22
CA LYS A 206 18.66 11.65 3.53
C LYS A 206 18.73 12.72 4.63
N THR A 207 18.75 13.99 4.24
CA THR A 207 18.69 15.20 5.06
C THR A 207 17.38 15.39 5.83
N ASP A 208 16.22 15.00 5.28
CA ASP A 208 14.91 15.20 5.94
C ASP A 208 14.63 14.16 7.03
N LEU A 209 15.13 12.92 6.86
CA LEU A 209 15.15 11.91 7.92
C LEU A 209 15.94 12.38 9.14
N ARG A 210 17.07 13.08 8.93
CA ARG A 210 17.88 13.66 10.03
C ARG A 210 17.22 14.88 10.66
N ARG A 211 16.49 15.69 9.90
CA ARG A 211 15.75 16.86 10.44
C ARG A 211 14.56 16.45 11.30
N GLN A 212 13.88 15.34 10.99
CA GLN A 212 12.85 14.77 11.86
C GLN A 212 13.45 14.15 13.14
N ARG A 213 14.65 13.56 13.08
CA ARG A 213 15.42 13.10 14.26
C ARG A 213 15.78 14.23 15.24
N GLY A 214 16.00 15.44 14.75
CA GLY A 214 16.59 16.53 15.55
C GLY A 214 15.61 17.42 16.32
N ARG A 215 14.28 17.26 16.14
CA ARG A 215 13.35 18.31 16.59
C ARG A 215 12.22 17.91 17.53
N ASN A 216 12.01 16.65 17.90
CA ASN A 216 11.21 16.25 19.08
C ASN A 216 11.30 14.73 19.31
N GLN A 217 11.86 14.34 20.44
CA GLN A 217 11.39 13.27 21.34
C GLN A 217 10.94 11.93 20.71
N LEU A 218 11.78 10.90 20.85
CA LEU A 218 11.41 9.47 20.88
C LEU A 218 10.43 9.00 19.79
N VAL A 219 10.86 9.02 18.52
CA VAL A 219 10.32 8.08 17.52
C VAL A 219 11.39 7.02 17.32
N HIS A 220 11.30 5.95 18.12
CA HIS A 220 12.05 4.72 17.88
C HIS A 220 11.81 4.30 16.43
N GLU A 221 12.88 3.89 15.76
CA GLU A 221 12.88 3.23 14.46
C GLU A 221 11.78 2.16 14.41
N GLN A 222 10.64 2.49 13.81
CA GLN A 222 9.68 1.51 13.33
C GLN A 222 10.02 1.25 11.85
N GLU A 223 11.19 0.64 11.62
CA GLU A 223 11.24 -0.36 10.57
C GLU A 223 10.28 -1.48 10.97
N ALA A 224 9.55 -2.07 10.02
CA ALA A 224 8.51 -3.04 10.29
C ALA A 224 9.00 -4.18 11.22
N VAL A 225 8.59 -4.14 12.48
CA VAL A 225 8.79 -5.20 13.47
C VAL A 225 7.42 -5.75 13.84
N LEU A 226 7.15 -7.00 13.44
CA LEU A 226 6.12 -7.84 14.05
C LEU A 226 6.54 -9.32 13.91
N VAL A 227 7.49 -9.73 14.75
CA VAL A 227 7.69 -11.15 15.09
C VAL A 227 6.87 -11.44 16.34
N GLY A 228 5.74 -12.12 16.18
CA GLY A 228 5.05 -12.77 17.28
C GLY A 228 5.91 -13.89 17.83
N LYS A 229 6.39 -13.76 19.07
CA LYS A 229 7.00 -14.87 19.82
C LYS A 229 5.96 -15.97 20.02
N ILE A 230 5.99 -17.01 19.20
CA ILE A 230 5.45 -18.31 19.59
C ILE A 230 6.57 -19.02 20.36
N GLY A 231 6.40 -19.10 21.68
CA GLY A 231 7.31 -19.83 22.55
C GLY A 231 7.43 -21.29 22.12
N LYS A 232 8.65 -21.76 21.90
CA LYS A 232 8.93 -23.18 21.84
C LYS A 232 8.68 -23.76 23.23
N VAL A 233 7.61 -24.54 23.35
CA VAL A 233 7.47 -25.52 24.43
C VAL A 233 8.62 -26.52 24.27
N ALA A 234 9.52 -26.54 25.25
CA ALA A 234 10.57 -27.55 25.33
C ALA A 234 9.92 -28.89 25.66
N HIS A 235 10.00 -29.82 24.71
CA HIS A 235 9.86 -31.24 25.00
C HIS A 235 11.08 -31.97 24.46
N ARG A 236 11.79 -32.61 25.39
CA ARG A 236 12.45 -33.92 25.31
C ARG A 236 13.48 -34.02 26.45
N PRO A 237 13.87 -35.23 26.84
CA PRO A 237 13.11 -36.41 27.28
C PRO A 237 13.02 -36.49 28.81
#